data_AF-A0A5D4SE13-F1
#
_entry.id   AF-A0A5D4SE13-F1
#
_cell.length_a   1.000
_cell.length_b   1.000
_cell.length_c   1.000
_cell.angle_alpha   90.00
_cell.angle_beta   90.00
_cell.angle_gamma   90.00
#
_symmetry.space_group_name_H-M   'P 1'
#
loop_
_entity.id
_entity.type
_entity.pdbx_description
1 polymer ?
#
loop_
_entity_poly.entity_id
_entity_poly.type
_entity_poly.pdbx_seq_one_letter_code
_entity_poly.pdbx_strand_id
1 'polypeptide(L)'
;MEREFSIVSMGTERETSSEGYMCVSKYDKIRNIRLLAPESHKCKNIGTEGDHLIIKGDVPINILTISRFQLIAALALPKWIPFNSKVSVIGGGPIGIAMCFELIRRNYKEPKLWTRRPSLLSNFRLPVDFSLGWDSLADVYIDCTGQREVIKKIIANAQPHSIIVLAGTPRDKLEVEILDIHRKNITFSGGHELTGWNSIDRQKTIDNIINWHVDKKYNLDTLIKRHIGTSNKDHILNHFYNEPFHIMF
;
A
#
# COMPACT_ATOMS: atom_id res chain seq x y z
N MET A 1 20.63 7.08 13.41
CA MET A 1 19.67 7.94 14.14
C MET A 1 18.77 7.07 15.00
N GLU A 2 18.40 7.51 16.19
CA GLU A 2 17.52 6.72 17.08
C GLU A 2 16.14 6.51 16.44
N ARG A 3 15.60 5.30 16.52
CA ARG A 3 14.24 4.98 16.05
C ARG A 3 13.20 5.61 16.99
N GLU A 4 12.18 6.25 16.41
CA GLU A 4 11.01 6.72 17.15
C GLU A 4 9.80 5.80 16.94
N PHE A 5 9.57 5.39 15.69
CA PHE A 5 8.42 4.54 15.33
C PHE A 5 8.83 3.36 14.46
N SER A 6 7.99 2.33 14.44
CA SER A 6 8.00 1.29 13.42
C SER A 6 6.63 1.21 12.77
N ILE A 7 6.65 1.09 11.45
CA ILE A 7 5.49 0.84 10.59
C ILE A 7 5.49 -0.66 10.30
N VAL A 8 4.37 -1.32 10.57
CA VAL A 8 4.24 -2.77 10.42
C VAL A 8 3.06 -3.07 9.49
N SER A 9 3.22 -4.09 8.64
CA SER A 9 2.14 -4.67 7.85
C SER A 9 1.87 -6.07 8.38
N MET A 10 0.77 -6.25 9.10
CA MET A 10 0.44 -7.52 9.77
C MET A 10 0.30 -8.71 8.82
N GLY A 11 -0.22 -8.49 7.61
CA GLY A 11 -0.31 -9.53 6.59
C GLY A 11 1.05 -9.98 6.06
N THR A 12 2.06 -9.14 6.19
CA THR A 12 3.45 -9.45 5.81
C THR A 12 4.16 -10.16 6.97
N GLU A 13 4.07 -9.65 8.20
CA GLU A 13 4.68 -10.27 9.39
C GLU A 13 4.21 -11.71 9.62
N ARG A 14 2.89 -11.92 9.63
CA ARG A 14 2.30 -13.22 9.94
C ARG A 14 2.72 -14.32 8.97
N GLU A 15 2.91 -13.96 7.70
CA GLU A 15 3.00 -14.94 6.62
C GLU A 15 4.42 -15.08 6.06
N THR A 16 5.29 -14.09 6.28
CA THR A 16 6.67 -14.10 5.77
C THR A 16 7.72 -14.06 6.88
N SER A 17 7.30 -14.02 8.14
CA SER A 17 8.19 -13.76 9.29
C SER A 17 8.98 -12.45 9.16
N SER A 18 8.50 -11.49 8.36
CA SER A 18 9.16 -10.20 8.21
C SER A 18 9.16 -9.48 9.56
N GLU A 19 10.31 -8.95 9.98
CA GLU A 19 10.44 -8.23 11.24
C GLU A 19 10.12 -6.74 11.09
N GLY A 20 8.93 -6.42 10.58
CA GLY A 20 8.46 -5.04 10.36
C GLY A 20 8.71 -4.54 8.94
N TYR A 21 7.94 -3.52 8.56
CA TYR A 21 7.95 -2.98 7.20
C TYR A 21 8.94 -1.82 7.05
N MET A 22 8.96 -0.91 8.02
CA MET A 22 9.82 0.28 7.99
C MET A 22 10.00 0.87 9.39
N CYS A 23 11.15 1.49 9.65
CA CYS A 23 11.40 2.30 10.83
C CYS A 23 11.42 3.80 10.49
N VAL A 24 10.95 4.61 11.43
CA VAL A 24 11.01 6.07 11.36
C VAL A 24 11.92 6.57 12.46
N SER A 25 12.93 7.38 12.11
CA SER A 25 13.81 7.98 13.11
C SER A 25 13.11 9.06 13.92
N LYS A 26 13.67 9.39 15.09
CA LYS A 26 13.42 10.68 15.73
C LYS A 26 13.76 11.82 14.76
N TYR A 27 13.04 12.92 14.88
CA TYR A 27 13.34 14.14 14.14
C TYR A 27 14.65 14.76 14.60
N ASP A 28 15.57 14.97 13.67
CA ASP A 28 16.81 15.72 13.89
C ASP A 28 16.57 17.19 13.61
N LYS A 29 16.45 17.99 14.68
CA LYS A 29 16.22 19.44 14.59
C LYS A 29 17.39 20.20 13.96
N ILE A 30 18.62 19.71 14.11
CA ILE A 30 19.81 20.39 13.59
C ILE A 30 19.89 20.22 12.08
N ARG A 31 19.64 18.99 11.61
CA ARG A 31 19.66 18.66 10.17
C ARG A 31 18.32 18.91 9.48
N ASN A 32 17.25 19.15 10.24
CA ASN A 32 15.88 19.30 9.75
C ASN A 32 15.41 18.06 8.94
N ILE A 33 15.69 16.86 9.46
CA ILE A 33 15.33 15.59 8.78
C ILE A 33 14.78 14.50 9.70
N ARG A 34 14.01 13.59 9.09
CA ARG A 34 13.69 12.24 9.57
C ARG A 34 14.20 11.21 8.55
N LEU A 35 14.50 10.01 9.01
CA LEU A 35 14.81 8.86 8.15
C LEU A 35 13.65 7.87 8.17
N LEU A 36 13.26 7.44 6.97
CA LEU A 36 12.39 6.29 6.72
C LEU A 36 13.27 5.16 6.18
N ALA A 37 13.44 4.09 6.96
CA ALA A 37 14.41 3.04 6.67
C ALA A 37 13.76 1.65 6.61
N PRO A 38 14.12 0.78 5.65
CA PRO A 38 13.62 -0.59 5.55
C PRO A 38 14.33 -1.50 6.58
N GLU A 39 14.33 -1.05 7.84
CA GLU A 39 15.00 -1.69 8.96
C GLU A 39 13.99 -2.45 9.81
N SER A 40 14.45 -3.56 10.40
CA SER A 40 13.64 -4.35 11.33
C SER A 40 13.17 -3.51 12.51
N HIS A 41 11.93 -3.72 12.96
CA HIS A 41 11.40 -3.05 14.14
C HIS A 41 12.15 -3.45 15.43
N LYS A 42 13.00 -4.49 15.39
CA LYS A 42 13.93 -4.86 16.47
C LYS A 42 15.12 -3.91 16.58
N CYS A 43 15.39 -3.13 15.53
CA CYS A 43 16.48 -2.18 15.50
C CYS A 43 16.20 -0.99 16.43
N LYS A 44 17.18 -0.63 17.27
CA LYS A 44 17.13 0.57 18.11
C LYS A 44 17.62 1.81 17.38
N ASN A 45 18.63 1.66 16.53
CA ASN A 45 19.30 2.75 15.82
C ASN A 45 19.28 2.50 14.32
N ILE A 46 18.60 3.37 13.58
CA ILE A 46 18.58 3.34 12.12
C ILE A 46 19.97 3.75 11.61
N GLY A 47 20.57 2.92 10.75
CA GLY A 47 21.82 3.24 10.06
C GLY A 47 21.68 4.45 9.13
N THR A 48 22.78 4.93 8.57
CA THR A 48 22.75 5.95 7.51
C THR A 48 23.05 5.39 6.12
N GLU A 49 23.36 4.09 6.05
CA GLU A 49 23.69 3.37 4.81
C GLU A 49 22.51 2.50 4.38
N GLY A 50 22.31 2.35 3.06
CA GLY A 50 21.23 1.53 2.49
C GLY A 50 20.12 2.35 1.84
N ASP A 51 18.99 1.68 1.60
CA ASP A 51 17.84 2.15 0.80
C ASP A 51 16.91 3.13 1.55
N HIS A 52 17.51 4.01 2.35
CA HIS A 52 16.81 4.98 3.19
C HIS A 52 16.18 6.11 2.38
N LEU A 53 15.06 6.61 2.88
CA LEU A 53 14.42 7.84 2.40
C LEU A 53 14.65 8.94 3.43
N ILE A 54 15.18 10.06 2.98
CA ILE A 54 15.42 11.24 3.80
C ILE A 54 14.21 12.15 3.70
N ILE A 55 13.52 12.38 4.80
CA ILE A 55 12.37 13.27 4.84
C ILE A 55 12.77 14.59 5.47
N LYS A 56 12.54 15.70 4.76
CA LYS A 56 12.79 17.04 5.29
C LYS A 56 11.63 17.52 6.15
N GLY A 57 11.93 18.12 7.29
CA GLY A 57 10.93 18.64 8.21
C GLY A 57 10.36 17.61 9.19
N ASP A 58 9.60 18.12 10.17
CA ASP A 58 8.91 17.31 11.17
C ASP A 58 7.54 16.85 10.65
N VAL A 59 7.56 15.96 9.66
CA VAL A 59 6.34 15.44 9.05
C VAL A 59 5.64 14.49 10.04
N PRO A 60 4.32 14.68 10.27
CA PRO A 60 3.53 13.79 11.11
C PRO A 60 3.60 12.32 10.70
N ILE A 61 3.66 11.42 11.70
CA ILE A 61 3.81 9.97 11.46
C ILE A 61 2.69 9.38 10.61
N ASN A 62 1.47 9.93 10.71
CA ASN A 62 0.33 9.52 9.90
C ASN A 62 0.50 9.79 8.40
N ILE A 63 1.12 10.91 8.06
CA ILE A 63 1.51 11.24 6.68
C ILE A 63 2.66 10.32 6.24
N LEU A 64 3.67 10.09 7.07
CA LEU A 64 4.83 9.24 6.75
C LEU A 64 4.43 7.79 6.43
N THR A 65 3.87 7.08 7.42
CA THR A 65 2.55 6.46 7.30
C THR A 65 2.09 6.01 5.92
N ILE A 66 1.02 6.69 5.51
CA ILE A 66 0.36 6.46 4.23
C ILE A 66 1.28 6.73 3.05
N SER A 67 2.19 7.70 3.15
CA SER A 67 3.09 8.07 2.05
C SER A 67 4.03 6.92 1.68
N ARG A 68 4.47 6.13 2.66
CA ARG A 68 5.30 4.95 2.42
C ARG A 68 4.56 3.87 1.63
N PHE A 69 3.31 3.60 2.01
CA PHE A 69 2.50 2.63 1.26
C PHE A 69 2.11 3.17 -0.11
N GLN A 70 1.83 4.48 -0.22
CA GLN A 70 1.58 5.13 -1.49
C GLN A 70 2.81 5.14 -2.40
N LEU A 71 4.03 5.20 -1.85
CA LEU A 71 5.24 5.01 -2.63
C LEU A 71 5.25 3.63 -3.29
N ILE A 72 4.89 2.56 -2.58
CA ILE A 72 4.77 1.21 -3.18
C ILE A 72 3.78 1.24 -4.32
N ALA A 73 2.60 1.82 -4.09
CA ALA A 73 1.57 1.95 -5.12
C ALA A 73 2.05 2.76 -6.32
N ALA A 74 2.79 3.84 -6.09
CA ALA A 74 3.33 4.69 -7.15
C ALA A 74 4.35 3.95 -8.02
N LEU A 75 5.19 3.12 -7.41
CA LEU A 75 6.18 2.31 -8.12
C LEU A 75 5.54 1.10 -8.82
N ALA A 76 4.49 0.53 -8.22
CA ALA A 76 3.76 -0.63 -8.74
C ALA A 76 2.79 -0.27 -9.88
N LEU A 77 2.22 0.94 -9.87
CA LEU A 77 1.21 1.37 -10.86
C LEU A 77 1.90 1.81 -12.16
N PRO A 78 1.70 1.11 -13.30
CA PRO A 78 2.34 1.46 -14.55
C PRO A 78 1.92 2.84 -15.06
N LYS A 79 2.88 3.57 -15.65
CA LYS A 79 2.65 4.93 -16.17
C LYS A 79 1.86 4.99 -17.48
N TRP A 80 1.82 3.87 -18.22
CA TRP A 80 1.18 3.78 -19.53
C TRP A 80 -0.33 3.50 -19.45
N ILE A 81 -0.87 3.24 -18.25
CA ILE A 81 -2.32 3.07 -18.08
C ILE A 81 -3.01 4.42 -18.38
N PRO A 82 -4.06 4.43 -19.22
CA PRO A 82 -4.80 5.66 -19.53
C PRO A 82 -5.49 6.27 -18.31
N PHE A 83 -5.38 7.58 -18.11
CA PHE A 83 -5.97 8.28 -16.96
C PHE A 83 -7.51 8.28 -16.95
N ASN A 84 -8.15 8.01 -18.09
CA ASN A 84 -9.59 7.93 -18.26
C ASN A 84 -10.15 6.52 -18.05
N SER A 85 -9.30 5.53 -17.77
CA SER A 85 -9.74 4.16 -17.50
C SER A 85 -10.57 4.07 -16.22
N LYS A 86 -11.61 3.24 -16.25
CA LYS A 86 -12.35 2.79 -15.07
C LYS A 86 -11.48 1.82 -14.28
N VAL A 87 -11.03 2.24 -13.09
CA VAL A 87 -10.11 1.45 -12.26
C VAL A 87 -10.85 0.80 -11.09
N SER A 88 -10.66 -0.51 -10.97
CA SER A 88 -11.15 -1.34 -9.87
C SER A 88 -9.96 -1.84 -9.05
N VAL A 89 -9.86 -1.41 -7.80
CA VAL A 89 -8.83 -1.84 -6.85
C VAL A 89 -9.42 -2.92 -5.95
N ILE A 90 -8.77 -4.07 -5.84
CA ILE A 90 -9.28 -5.22 -5.09
C ILE A 90 -8.36 -5.49 -3.89
N GLY A 91 -8.93 -5.36 -2.69
CA GLY A 91 -8.27 -5.61 -1.41
C GLY A 91 -8.14 -4.35 -0.57
N GLY A 92 -8.99 -4.20 0.46
CA GLY A 92 -8.99 -3.03 1.36
C GLY A 92 -7.88 -3.00 2.41
N GLY A 93 -6.74 -3.63 2.13
CA GLY A 93 -5.58 -3.58 2.99
C GLY A 93 -4.70 -2.35 2.71
N PRO A 94 -3.56 -2.30 3.39
CA PRO A 94 -2.48 -1.35 3.16
C PRO A 94 -2.28 -0.79 1.76
N ILE A 95 -1.94 -1.70 0.85
CA ILE A 95 -1.60 -1.38 -0.53
C ILE A 95 -2.84 -0.92 -1.31
N GLY A 96 -4.03 -1.49 -1.05
CA GLY A 96 -5.24 -1.07 -1.77
C GLY A 96 -5.67 0.34 -1.43
N ILE A 97 -5.60 0.74 -0.15
CA ILE A 97 -5.88 2.13 0.25
C ILE A 97 -4.86 3.07 -0.39
N ALA A 98 -3.58 2.73 -0.32
CA ALA A 98 -2.49 3.49 -0.93
C ALA A 98 -2.61 3.60 -2.45
N MET A 99 -3.06 2.54 -3.13
CA MET A 99 -3.32 2.53 -4.56
C MET A 99 -4.42 3.52 -4.94
N CYS A 100 -5.48 3.62 -4.13
CA CYS A 100 -6.53 4.59 -4.37
C CYS A 100 -6.03 6.03 -4.20
N PHE A 101 -5.24 6.32 -3.16
CA PHE A 101 -4.59 7.62 -3.02
C PHE A 101 -3.69 7.95 -4.21
N GLU A 102 -2.94 6.96 -4.72
CA GLU A 102 -2.09 7.17 -5.89
C GLU A 102 -2.88 7.43 -7.17
N LEU A 103 -3.98 6.71 -7.39
CA LEU A 103 -4.89 6.95 -8.51
C LEU A 103 -5.45 8.38 -8.45
N ILE A 104 -5.90 8.83 -7.27
CA ILE A 104 -6.38 10.21 -7.08
C ILE A 104 -5.25 11.21 -7.34
N ARG A 105 -4.04 10.96 -6.82
CA ARG A 105 -2.87 11.84 -7.05
C ARG A 105 -2.52 11.95 -8.55
N ARG A 106 -2.75 10.89 -9.32
CA ARG A 106 -2.60 10.85 -10.78
C ARG A 106 -3.83 11.33 -11.56
N ASN A 107 -4.84 11.88 -10.89
CA ASN A 107 -6.09 12.39 -11.48
C ASN A 107 -6.95 11.34 -12.20
N TYR A 108 -6.87 10.07 -11.79
CA TYR A 108 -7.85 9.08 -12.22
C TYR A 108 -9.21 9.42 -11.63
N LYS A 109 -10.26 9.26 -12.43
CA LYS A 109 -11.63 9.51 -12.00
C LYS A 109 -12.15 8.31 -11.24
N GLU A 110 -12.64 8.55 -10.02
CA GLU A 110 -13.47 7.63 -9.23
C GLU A 110 -12.92 6.18 -9.13
N PRO A 111 -11.71 5.98 -8.58
CA PRO A 111 -11.23 4.63 -8.33
C PRO A 111 -12.20 3.92 -7.36
N LYS A 112 -12.64 2.71 -7.72
CA LYS A 112 -13.50 1.89 -6.83
C LYS A 112 -12.63 0.94 -6.02
N LEU A 113 -12.73 0.98 -4.69
CA LEU A 113 -12.05 0.02 -3.83
C LEU A 113 -13.00 -1.07 -3.32
N TRP A 114 -12.62 -2.31 -3.59
CA TRP A 114 -13.36 -3.50 -3.23
C TRP A 114 -12.71 -4.21 -2.05
N THR A 115 -13.51 -4.49 -1.03
CA THR A 115 -13.02 -5.15 0.18
C THR A 115 -14.08 -6.08 0.76
N ARG A 116 -13.62 -7.13 1.44
CA ARG A 116 -14.50 -8.00 2.24
C ARG A 116 -14.96 -7.32 3.53
N ARG A 117 -14.33 -6.19 3.90
CA ARG A 117 -14.53 -5.49 5.18
C ARG A 117 -14.84 -3.99 4.97
N PRO A 118 -15.90 -3.64 4.22
CA PRO A 118 -16.25 -2.24 3.91
C PRO A 118 -16.55 -1.42 5.18
N SER A 119 -17.17 -2.04 6.19
CA SER A 119 -17.57 -1.42 7.45
C SER A 119 -16.38 -1.00 8.30
N LEU A 120 -15.22 -1.64 8.11
CA LEU A 120 -13.99 -1.19 8.74
C LEU A 120 -13.47 0.08 8.05
N LEU A 121 -13.65 0.19 6.73
CA LEU A 121 -13.22 1.34 5.94
C LEU A 121 -14.16 2.55 6.05
N SER A 122 -15.46 2.33 6.27
CA SER A 122 -16.46 3.40 6.39
C SER A 122 -16.21 4.33 7.58
N ASN A 123 -15.40 3.90 8.55
CA ASN A 123 -14.97 4.74 9.66
C ASN A 123 -13.88 5.76 9.26
N PHE A 124 -13.28 5.59 8.08
CA PHE A 124 -12.28 6.51 7.54
C PHE A 124 -12.96 7.46 6.56
N ARG A 125 -12.73 8.78 6.72
CA ARG A 125 -13.15 9.78 5.74
C ARG A 125 -12.17 9.81 4.57
N LEU A 126 -12.20 8.76 3.76
CA LEU A 126 -11.33 8.62 2.60
C LEU A 126 -11.99 9.25 1.36
N PRO A 127 -11.21 9.84 0.44
CA PRO A 127 -11.69 10.44 -0.81
C PRO A 127 -12.06 9.41 -1.89
N VAL A 128 -12.44 8.18 -1.49
CA VAL A 128 -12.61 7.02 -2.36
C VAL A 128 -13.89 6.31 -1.98
N ASP A 129 -14.68 5.89 -2.97
CA ASP A 129 -15.85 5.06 -2.72
C ASP A 129 -15.45 3.60 -2.48
N PHE A 130 -16.01 3.01 -1.42
CA PHE A 130 -15.81 1.60 -1.08
C PHE A 130 -17.09 0.83 -1.31
N SER A 131 -16.96 -0.40 -1.81
CA SER A 131 -18.12 -1.26 -2.04
C SER A 131 -17.83 -2.72 -1.70
N LEU A 132 -18.89 -3.46 -1.37
CA LEU A 132 -18.84 -4.92 -1.23
C LEU A 132 -18.91 -5.58 -2.60
N GLY A 133 -18.04 -6.55 -2.83
CA GLY A 133 -18.05 -7.33 -4.06
C GLY A 133 -17.04 -6.80 -5.08
N TRP A 134 -17.40 -6.82 -6.35
CA TRP A 134 -16.66 -6.18 -7.43
C TRP A 134 -17.56 -5.94 -8.62
N ASP A 135 -17.32 -4.84 -9.33
CA ASP A 135 -17.99 -4.49 -10.57
C ASP A 135 -17.25 -5.17 -11.72
N SER A 136 -17.98 -5.92 -12.54
CA SER A 136 -17.44 -6.69 -13.66
C SER A 136 -17.03 -5.82 -14.84
N LEU A 137 -17.29 -4.50 -14.80
CA LEU A 137 -17.07 -3.58 -15.92
C LEU A 137 -15.97 -2.53 -15.64
N ALA A 138 -14.75 -2.98 -15.35
CA ALA A 138 -13.58 -2.12 -15.24
C ALA A 138 -12.64 -2.31 -16.45
N ASP A 139 -11.97 -1.23 -16.86
CA ASP A 139 -10.92 -1.29 -17.88
C ASP A 139 -9.61 -1.80 -17.26
N VAL A 140 -9.39 -1.47 -15.99
CA VAL A 140 -8.19 -1.80 -15.22
C VAL A 140 -8.58 -2.44 -13.89
N TYR A 141 -8.05 -3.62 -13.63
CA TYR A 141 -8.16 -4.32 -12.36
C TYR A 141 -6.79 -4.29 -11.66
N ILE A 142 -6.77 -3.89 -10.40
CA ILE A 142 -5.56 -3.88 -9.57
C ILE A 142 -5.76 -4.84 -8.41
N ASP A 143 -5.13 -6.01 -8.47
CA ASP A 143 -5.12 -6.94 -7.35
C ASP A 143 -4.11 -6.48 -6.30
N CYS A 144 -4.61 -6.15 -5.10
CA CYS A 144 -3.80 -5.86 -3.92
C CYS A 144 -3.90 -7.00 -2.88
N THR A 145 -4.52 -8.13 -3.24
CA THR A 145 -4.72 -9.26 -2.31
C THR A 145 -3.63 -10.30 -2.38
N GLY A 146 -3.03 -10.52 -3.57
CA GLY A 146 -2.09 -11.62 -3.82
C GLY A 146 -2.73 -13.01 -3.73
N GLN A 147 -4.07 -13.09 -3.62
CA GLN A 147 -4.79 -14.35 -3.44
C GLN A 147 -5.17 -14.95 -4.79
N ARG A 148 -4.75 -16.19 -5.00
CA ARG A 148 -5.01 -16.95 -6.23
C ARG A 148 -6.47 -16.90 -6.67
N GLU A 149 -7.40 -17.14 -5.75
CA GLU A 149 -8.84 -17.17 -6.05
C GLU A 149 -9.40 -15.79 -6.47
N VAL A 150 -8.79 -14.71 -6.00
CA VAL A 150 -9.17 -13.35 -6.41
C VAL A 150 -8.67 -13.09 -7.82
N ILE A 151 -7.41 -13.42 -8.11
CA ILE A 151 -6.81 -13.23 -9.44
C ILE A 151 -7.54 -14.07 -10.50
N LYS A 152 -7.86 -15.34 -10.19
CA LYS A 152 -8.67 -16.20 -11.08
C LYS A 152 -10.03 -15.58 -11.39
N LYS A 153 -10.70 -15.05 -10.37
CA LYS A 153 -11.98 -14.35 -10.56
C LYS A 153 -11.82 -13.15 -11.48
N ILE A 154 -10.80 -12.31 -11.25
CA ILE A 154 -10.50 -11.14 -12.10
C ILE A 154 -10.38 -11.56 -13.57
N ILE A 155 -9.55 -12.55 -13.88
CA ILE A 155 -9.34 -13.01 -15.27
C ILE A 155 -10.65 -13.53 -15.90
N ALA A 156 -11.43 -14.29 -15.15
CA ALA A 156 -12.68 -14.86 -15.63
C ALA A 156 -13.71 -13.79 -16.02
N ASN A 157 -13.78 -12.64 -15.32
CA ASN A 157 -14.78 -11.60 -15.60
C ASN A 157 -14.20 -10.33 -16.24
N ALA A 158 -12.89 -10.26 -16.46
CA ALA A 158 -12.27 -9.19 -17.22
C ALA A 158 -12.91 -9.11 -18.62
N GLN A 159 -13.18 -7.87 -19.04
CA GLN A 159 -13.68 -7.56 -20.38
C GLN A 159 -12.54 -7.67 -21.41
N PRO A 160 -12.85 -7.76 -22.72
CA PRO A 160 -11.84 -7.64 -23.74
C PRO A 160 -10.97 -6.39 -23.56
N HIS A 161 -9.66 -6.50 -23.80
CA HIS A 161 -8.65 -5.45 -23.65
C HIS A 161 -8.40 -4.94 -22.22
N SER A 162 -8.91 -5.64 -21.20
CA SER A 162 -8.67 -5.25 -19.81
C SER A 162 -7.18 -5.33 -19.46
N ILE A 163 -6.78 -4.47 -18.53
CA ILE A 163 -5.45 -4.47 -17.91
C ILE A 163 -5.57 -5.04 -16.49
N ILE A 164 -4.71 -6.00 -16.14
CA ILE A 164 -4.63 -6.57 -14.80
C ILE A 164 -3.25 -6.23 -14.21
N VAL A 165 -3.24 -5.45 -13.13
CA VAL A 165 -2.05 -5.11 -12.36
C VAL A 165 -2.01 -5.99 -11.11
N LEU A 166 -0.93 -6.75 -10.95
CA LEU A 166 -0.67 -7.58 -9.77
C LEU A 166 0.20 -6.80 -8.78
N ALA A 167 -0.42 -6.06 -7.87
CA ALA A 167 0.25 -5.24 -6.86
C ALA A 167 0.41 -5.96 -5.50
N GLY A 168 -0.45 -6.93 -5.21
CA GLY A 168 -0.28 -7.84 -4.09
C GLY A 168 0.68 -8.97 -4.46
N THR A 169 1.64 -9.29 -3.58
CA THR A 169 2.58 -10.39 -3.80
C THR A 169 1.84 -11.72 -3.84
N PRO A 170 1.84 -12.46 -4.97
CA PRO A 170 1.24 -13.79 -5.04
C PRO A 170 1.96 -14.74 -4.09
N ARG A 171 1.19 -15.49 -3.30
CA ARG A 171 1.73 -16.41 -2.27
C ARG A 171 1.74 -17.87 -2.73
N ASP A 172 0.80 -18.20 -3.61
CA ASP A 172 0.66 -19.53 -4.19
C ASP A 172 0.97 -19.49 -5.69
N LYS A 173 1.36 -20.64 -6.25
CA LYS A 173 1.39 -20.81 -7.71
C LYS A 173 -0.02 -20.55 -8.28
N LEU A 174 -0.07 -19.69 -9.28
CA LEU A 174 -1.28 -19.34 -10.00
C LEU A 174 -1.28 -20.07 -11.35
N GLU A 175 -2.27 -20.94 -11.54
CA GLU A 175 -2.59 -21.53 -12.83
C GLU A 175 -3.68 -20.68 -13.51
N VAL A 176 -3.42 -20.27 -14.74
CA VAL A 176 -4.33 -19.45 -15.57
C VAL A 176 -4.55 -20.13 -16.91
N GLU A 177 -5.78 -20.05 -17.39
CA GLU A 177 -6.13 -20.51 -18.73
C GLU A 177 -5.66 -19.48 -19.76
N ILE A 178 -4.57 -19.78 -20.48
CA ILE A 178 -3.98 -18.84 -21.45
C ILE A 178 -4.98 -18.48 -22.55
N LEU A 179 -5.90 -19.39 -22.89
CA LEU A 179 -6.97 -19.13 -23.85
C LEU A 179 -7.88 -17.96 -23.45
N ASP A 180 -8.16 -17.78 -22.16
CA ASP A 180 -8.97 -16.66 -21.67
C ASP A 180 -8.24 -15.33 -21.85
N ILE A 181 -6.94 -15.32 -21.56
CA ILE A 181 -6.06 -14.16 -21.74
C ILE A 181 -5.99 -13.79 -23.22
N HIS A 182 -5.75 -14.79 -24.08
CA HIS A 182 -5.61 -14.61 -25.52
C HIS A 182 -6.90 -14.12 -26.16
N ARG A 183 -8.04 -14.78 -25.92
CA ARG A 183 -9.34 -14.45 -26.54
C ARG A 183 -9.84 -13.07 -26.15
N LYS A 184 -9.54 -12.63 -24.92
CA LYS A 184 -9.92 -11.31 -24.41
C LYS A 184 -8.82 -10.27 -24.65
N ASN A 185 -7.66 -10.62 -25.18
CA ASN A 185 -6.51 -9.71 -25.31
C ASN A 185 -6.19 -8.96 -23.99
N ILE A 186 -6.10 -9.70 -22.89
CA ILE A 186 -5.81 -9.15 -21.56
C ILE A 186 -4.33 -8.83 -21.42
N THR A 187 -4.01 -7.66 -20.88
CA THR A 187 -2.64 -7.26 -20.53
C THR A 187 -2.36 -7.50 -19.05
N PHE A 188 -1.26 -8.17 -18.71
CA PHE A 188 -0.78 -8.31 -17.33
C PHE A 188 0.40 -7.38 -17.04
N SER A 189 0.41 -6.81 -15.84
CA SER A 189 1.55 -6.05 -15.33
C SER A 189 1.85 -6.45 -13.89
N GLY A 190 3.11 -6.80 -13.62
CA GLY A 190 3.60 -6.99 -12.25
C GLY A 190 3.92 -5.64 -11.61
N GLY A 191 3.37 -5.37 -10.43
CA GLY A 191 3.64 -4.18 -9.65
C GLY A 191 4.32 -4.55 -8.34
N HIS A 192 5.62 -4.27 -8.21
CA HIS A 192 6.37 -4.47 -6.97
C HIS A 192 7.24 -3.25 -6.68
N GLU A 193 7.50 -2.94 -5.41
CA GLU A 193 8.34 -1.78 -5.05
C GLU A 193 9.81 -1.93 -5.48
N LEU A 194 10.25 -3.16 -5.72
CA LEU A 194 11.62 -3.51 -6.13
C LEU A 194 11.80 -3.56 -7.66
N THR A 195 10.90 -2.96 -8.43
CA THR A 195 10.88 -3.00 -9.91
C THR A 195 11.99 -2.18 -10.60
N GLY A 196 13.20 -2.15 -10.04
CA GLY A 196 14.38 -1.55 -10.67
C GLY A 196 14.45 -0.02 -10.58
N TRP A 197 13.66 0.59 -9.69
CA TRP A 197 13.72 2.03 -9.43
C TRP A 197 14.97 2.38 -8.61
N ASN A 198 15.74 3.36 -9.09
CA ASN A 198 16.88 3.86 -8.34
C ASN A 198 16.43 4.67 -7.10
N SER A 199 17.34 4.85 -6.15
CA SER A 199 17.07 5.57 -4.90
C SER A 199 16.67 7.04 -5.12
N ILE A 200 17.19 7.69 -6.16
CA ILE A 200 16.89 9.09 -6.49
C ILE A 200 15.41 9.23 -6.90
N ASP A 201 14.90 8.35 -7.75
CA ASP A 201 13.50 8.40 -8.20
C ASP A 201 12.54 8.03 -7.08
N ARG A 202 12.92 7.10 -6.20
CA ARG A 202 12.17 6.80 -4.98
C ARG A 202 12.11 8.01 -4.05
N GLN A 203 13.22 8.71 -3.84
CA GLN A 203 13.30 9.92 -3.03
C GLN A 203 12.42 11.04 -3.61
N LYS A 204 12.53 11.32 -4.91
CA LYS A 204 11.66 12.31 -5.58
C LYS A 204 10.18 11.95 -5.46
N THR A 205 9.86 10.66 -5.59
CA THR A 205 8.47 10.19 -5.54
C THR A 205 7.89 10.32 -4.14
N ILE A 206 8.64 9.94 -3.09
CA ILE A 206 8.16 10.09 -1.71
C ILE A 206 7.99 11.57 -1.33
N ASP A 207 8.91 12.44 -1.75
CA ASP A 207 8.81 13.89 -1.49
C ASP A 207 7.53 14.47 -2.12
N ASN A 208 7.23 14.11 -3.36
CA ASN A 208 6.02 14.52 -4.05
C ASN A 208 4.74 13.99 -3.39
N ILE A 209 4.76 12.76 -2.88
CA ILE A 209 3.62 12.15 -2.19
C ILE A 209 3.37 12.84 -0.84
N ILE A 210 4.43 13.10 -0.06
CA ILE A 210 4.33 13.77 1.24
C ILE A 210 3.76 15.18 1.05
N ASN A 211 4.31 15.95 0.11
CA ASN A 211 3.83 17.30 -0.19
C ASN A 211 2.34 17.27 -0.57
N TRP A 212 1.93 16.31 -1.40
CA TRP A 212 0.53 16.16 -1.78
C TRP A 212 -0.40 15.88 -0.59
N HIS A 213 0.00 15.04 0.36
CA HIS A 213 -0.80 14.79 1.57
C HIS A 213 -0.88 16.03 2.48
N VAL A 214 0.24 16.74 2.64
CA VAL A 214 0.29 18.00 3.39
C VAL A 214 -0.67 19.04 2.78
N ASP A 215 -0.67 19.17 1.45
CA ASP A 215 -1.53 20.11 0.73
C ASP A 215 -3.02 19.73 0.82
N LYS A 216 -3.34 18.43 0.69
CA LYS A 216 -4.73 17.94 0.70
C LYS A 216 -5.38 17.96 2.08
N LYS A 217 -4.60 17.96 3.17
CA LYS A 217 -5.08 18.01 4.55
C LYS A 217 -6.14 16.95 4.87
N TYR A 218 -5.99 15.74 4.32
CA TYR A 218 -6.87 14.62 4.69
C TYR A 218 -6.74 14.34 6.19
N ASN A 219 -7.86 14.00 6.84
CA ASN A 219 -7.81 13.51 8.22
C ASN A 219 -7.35 12.05 8.21
N LEU A 220 -6.04 11.87 8.33
CA LEU A 220 -5.39 10.55 8.33
C LEU A 220 -5.26 9.96 9.74
N ASP A 221 -5.61 10.70 10.80
CA ASP A 221 -5.49 10.24 12.19
C ASP A 221 -6.35 9.00 12.44
N THR A 222 -7.52 8.95 11.79
CA THR A 222 -8.40 7.80 11.89
C THR A 222 -7.79 6.52 11.31
N LEU A 223 -6.89 6.61 10.32
CA LEU A 223 -6.27 5.45 9.68
C LEU A 223 -5.24 4.74 10.57
N ILE A 224 -4.73 5.43 11.59
CA ILE A 224 -3.71 4.89 12.51
C ILE A 224 -4.34 4.74 13.89
N LYS A 225 -4.89 3.56 14.16
CA LYS A 225 -5.67 3.35 15.39
C LYS A 225 -4.85 3.16 16.68
N ARG A 226 -3.54 2.90 16.65
CA ARG A 226 -2.77 2.73 17.91
C ARG A 226 -1.27 2.98 17.77
N HIS A 227 -0.74 3.84 18.64
CA HIS A 227 0.69 3.91 18.97
C HIS A 227 1.00 2.78 19.98
N ILE A 228 1.92 1.87 19.65
CA ILE A 228 2.25 0.74 20.52
C ILE A 228 3.61 0.99 21.19
N GLY A 229 3.60 1.16 22.52
CA GLY A 229 4.81 1.17 23.34
C GLY A 229 5.43 -0.24 23.45
N THR A 230 6.75 -0.30 23.65
CA THR A 230 7.58 -1.51 23.55
C THR A 230 7.27 -2.65 24.52
N SER A 231 6.50 -2.41 25.59
CA SER A 231 6.32 -3.37 26.70
C SER A 231 5.20 -4.41 26.53
N ASN A 232 4.35 -4.30 25.49
CA ASN A 232 3.15 -5.15 25.34
C ASN A 232 3.08 -5.93 24.01
N LYS A 233 4.19 -6.03 23.28
CA LYS A 233 4.23 -6.49 21.89
C LYS A 233 3.76 -7.94 21.68
N ASP A 234 4.25 -8.90 22.45
CA ASP A 234 3.93 -10.32 22.22
C ASP A 234 2.50 -10.67 22.64
N HIS A 235 1.98 -10.01 23.69
CA HIS A 235 0.59 -10.16 24.10
C HIS A 235 -0.38 -9.57 23.08
N ILE A 236 -0.02 -8.44 22.46
CA ILE A 236 -0.80 -7.79 21.40
C ILE A 236 -0.76 -8.60 20.12
N LEU A 237 0.42 -9.06 19.65
CA LEU A 237 0.50 -9.93 18.48
C LEU A 237 -0.41 -11.16 18.69
N ASN A 238 -0.33 -11.82 19.84
CA ASN A 238 -1.18 -12.97 20.19
C ASN A 238 -2.68 -12.65 20.34
N HIS A 239 -3.06 -11.50 20.91
CA HIS A 239 -4.46 -11.08 21.05
C HIS A 239 -5.09 -10.69 19.71
N PHE A 240 -4.33 -10.00 18.84
CA PHE A 240 -4.77 -9.60 17.50
C PHE A 240 -4.83 -10.77 16.50
N TYR A 241 -4.08 -11.86 16.73
CA TYR A 241 -4.23 -13.10 15.95
C TYR A 241 -5.57 -13.81 16.20
N ASN A 242 -6.27 -13.49 17.31
CA ASN A 242 -7.51 -14.14 17.73
C ASN A 242 -8.79 -13.32 17.48
N GLU A 243 -8.70 -12.00 17.24
CA GLU A 243 -9.89 -11.16 17.01
C GLU A 243 -10.08 -10.72 15.54
N PRO A 244 -11.30 -10.83 14.98
CA PRO A 244 -11.53 -10.65 13.54
C PRO A 244 -11.62 -9.19 13.05
N PHE A 245 -11.42 -8.19 13.92
CA PHE A 245 -11.86 -6.80 13.69
C PHE A 245 -10.77 -5.71 13.71
N HIS A 246 -9.61 -5.88 13.09
CA HIS A 246 -8.65 -4.76 13.00
C HIS A 246 -8.07 -4.54 11.61
N ILE A 247 -8.36 -3.37 11.03
CA ILE A 247 -7.52 -2.72 10.01
C ILE A 247 -6.76 -1.62 10.76
N MET A 248 -5.45 -1.82 10.80
CA MET A 248 -4.41 -0.93 11.26
C MET A 248 -3.21 -1.19 10.38
N PHE A 249 -2.36 -0.19 10.26
CA PHE A 249 -0.94 -0.46 10.06
C PHE A 249 -0.27 -0.39 11.41
#